data_AF-A0A929H0G8-F1
#
_entry.id   AF-A0A929H0G8-F1
#
_cell.length_a   1.000
_cell.length_b   1.000
_cell.length_c   1.000
_cell.angle_alpha   90.00
_cell.angle_beta   90.00
_cell.angle_gamma   90.00
#
_symmetry.space_group_name_H-M   'P 1'
#
loop_
_entity.id
_entity.type
_entity.pdbx_description
1 polymer ?
#
loop_
_entity_poly.entity_id
_entity_poly.type
_entity_poly.pdbx_seq_one_letter_code
_entity_poly.pdbx_strand_id
1 'polypeptide(L)'
;MCIRDRVDAQISGLGLETVACQYGRVSFEEAIAAQRESQLLYNPKWGDPSEPGIYSGKIFEYLAALRPILATGDHPDVVDGLLSETGAGSAARTVEETQRLLLEMYREYQ
;
A
#
# COMPACT_ATOMS: atom_id res chain seq x y z
N MET A 1 21.23 6.91 11.27
CA MET A 1 19.81 7.33 11.26
C MET A 1 18.98 6.14 10.84
N CYS A 2 17.99 5.73 11.64
CA CYS A 2 17.14 4.58 11.32
C CYS A 2 16.12 4.96 10.23
N ILE A 3 15.56 3.98 9.51
CA ILE A 3 14.51 4.22 8.50
C ILE A 3 13.32 4.97 9.10
N ARG A 4 12.96 4.66 10.36
CA ARG A 4 11.88 5.33 11.09
C ARG A 4 12.10 6.84 11.19
N ASP A 5 13.27 7.24 11.70
CA ASP A 5 13.63 8.65 11.86
C ASP A 5 13.54 9.42 10.55
N ARG A 6 13.84 8.76 9.42
CA ARG A 6 13.74 9.35 8.08
C ARG A 6 12.29 9.60 7.68
N VAL A 7 11.41 8.65 7.93
CA VAL A 7 9.98 8.82 7.60
C VAL A 7 9.34 9.86 8.52
N ASP A 8 9.70 9.90 9.82
CA ASP A 8 9.19 10.92 10.74
C ASP A 8 9.61 12.34 10.31
N ALA A 9 10.88 12.49 9.90
CA ALA A 9 11.36 13.76 9.34
C ALA A 9 10.61 14.17 8.07
N GLN A 10 10.23 13.21 7.21
CA GLN A 10 9.44 13.48 6.01
C GLN A 10 7.99 13.86 6.35
N ILE A 11 7.35 13.16 7.28
CA ILE A 11 5.99 13.48 7.74
C ILE A 11 5.96 14.92 8.26
N SER A 12 6.93 15.30 9.10
CA SER A 12 6.96 16.66 9.64
C SER A 12 7.35 17.72 8.62
N GLY A 13 8.33 17.43 7.75
CA GLY A 13 8.71 18.34 6.66
C GLY A 13 7.58 18.61 5.65
N LEU A 14 6.58 17.72 5.57
CA LEU A 14 5.40 17.85 4.71
C LEU A 14 4.14 18.31 5.45
N GLY A 15 4.18 18.49 6.77
CA GLY A 15 3.01 18.91 7.57
C GLY A 15 1.90 17.85 7.67
N LEU A 16 2.26 16.56 7.61
CA LEU A 16 1.32 15.43 7.57
C LEU A 16 1.07 14.78 8.95
N GLU A 17 1.50 15.41 10.04
CA GLU A 17 1.45 14.85 11.40
C GLU A 17 0.03 14.51 11.87
N THR A 18 -0.99 15.16 11.30
CA THR A 18 -2.40 14.94 11.66
C THR A 18 -3.04 13.77 10.92
N VAL A 19 -2.40 13.25 9.86
CA VAL A 19 -2.97 12.23 8.96
C VAL A 19 -2.05 11.01 8.78
N ALA A 20 -0.76 11.12 9.07
CA ALA A 20 0.21 10.05 8.94
C ALA A 20 0.70 9.59 10.33
N CYS A 21 0.45 8.32 10.66
CA CYS A 21 0.85 7.72 11.93
C CYS A 21 1.87 6.59 11.72
N GLN A 22 2.95 6.58 12.49
CA GLN A 22 3.89 5.47 12.55
C GLN A 22 3.77 4.70 13.86
N TYR A 23 3.30 3.45 13.79
CA TYR A 23 3.12 2.58 14.96
C TYR A 23 4.38 1.78 15.34
N GLY A 24 5.38 1.75 14.46
CA GLY A 24 6.61 1.02 14.70
C GLY A 24 6.44 -0.51 14.63
N ARG A 25 7.07 -1.25 15.55
CA ARG A 25 6.90 -2.70 15.64
C ARG A 25 5.69 -2.96 16.52
N VAL A 26 4.69 -3.60 15.94
CA VAL A 26 3.48 -4.07 16.62
C VAL A 26 3.47 -5.59 16.68
N SER A 27 2.58 -6.18 17.46
CA SER A 27 2.38 -7.63 17.43
C SER A 27 1.82 -8.08 16.09
N PHE A 28 1.90 -9.39 15.82
CA PHE A 28 1.32 -9.95 14.60
C PHE A 28 -0.21 -9.77 14.60
N GLU A 29 -0.84 -9.97 15.76
CA GLU A 29 -2.27 -9.82 15.95
C GLU A 29 -2.74 -8.38 15.69
N GLU A 30 -2.02 -7.39 16.23
CA GLU A 30 -2.30 -5.97 16.01
C GLU A 30 -2.15 -5.60 14.53
N ALA A 31 -1.11 -6.11 13.86
CA ALA A 31 -0.92 -5.86 12.43
C ALA A 31 -2.08 -6.43 11.59
N ILE A 32 -2.54 -7.65 11.89
CA ILE A 32 -3.66 -8.28 11.16
C ILE A 32 -4.97 -7.54 11.43
N ALA A 33 -5.22 -7.11 12.67
CA ALA A 33 -6.40 -6.32 13.02
C ALA A 33 -6.42 -4.99 12.26
N ALA A 34 -5.32 -4.23 12.29
CA ALA A 34 -5.20 -2.95 11.58
C ALA A 34 -5.41 -3.11 10.06
N GLN A 35 -4.89 -4.18 9.46
CA GLN A 35 -5.09 -4.46 8.03
C GLN A 35 -6.56 -4.71 7.70
N ARG A 36 -7.28 -5.47 8.55
CA ARG A 36 -8.71 -5.77 8.38
C ARG A 36 -9.61 -4.57 8.65
N GLU A 37 -9.21 -3.64 9.51
CA GLU A 37 -9.96 -2.43 9.84
C GLU A 37 -9.76 -1.30 8.82
N SER A 38 -8.67 -1.33 8.06
CA SER A 38 -8.36 -0.32 7.04
C SER A 38 -9.38 -0.31 5.90
N GLN A 39 -9.69 0.86 5.33
CA GLN A 39 -10.51 0.94 4.11
C GLN A 39 -9.79 0.35 2.89
N LEU A 40 -8.47 0.54 2.80
CA LEU A 40 -7.61 0.03 1.74
C LEU A 40 -6.20 -0.24 2.26
N LEU A 41 -5.44 -1.03 1.50
CA LEU A 41 -4.07 -1.41 1.83
C LEU A 41 -3.11 -0.94 0.75
N TYR A 42 -1.98 -0.37 1.15
CA TYR A 42 -0.98 0.17 0.24
C TYR A 42 0.19 -0.80 0.05
N ASN A 43 0.54 -1.10 -1.20
CA ASN A 43 1.66 -1.98 -1.58
C ASN A 43 2.63 -1.27 -2.54
N PRO A 44 3.71 -0.65 -2.05
CA PRO A 44 4.75 -0.11 -2.92
C PRO A 44 5.52 -1.26 -3.58
N LYS A 45 5.53 -1.28 -4.92
CA LYS A 45 6.21 -2.32 -5.70
C LYS A 45 7.71 -2.07 -5.75
N TRP A 46 8.44 -3.09 -6.19
CA TRP A 46 9.86 -2.96 -6.47
C TRP A 46 10.08 -2.03 -7.66
N GLY A 47 11.13 -1.20 -7.59
CA GLY A 47 11.38 -0.14 -8.58
C GLY A 47 12.29 -0.54 -9.74
N ASP A 48 12.66 -1.82 -9.85
CA ASP A 48 13.54 -2.28 -10.92
C ASP A 48 12.72 -2.89 -12.07
N PRO A 49 12.64 -2.21 -13.24
CA PRO A 49 11.84 -2.69 -14.37
C PRO A 49 12.44 -3.91 -15.07
N SER A 50 13.68 -4.30 -14.75
CA SER A 50 14.29 -5.53 -15.26
C SER A 50 13.83 -6.78 -14.49
N GLU A 51 13.27 -6.59 -13.29
CA GLU A 51 12.74 -7.66 -12.47
C GLU A 51 11.23 -7.80 -12.71
N PRO A 52 10.70 -9.03 -12.88
CA PRO A 52 9.27 -9.24 -13.09
C PRO A 52 8.43 -8.93 -11.83
N GLY A 53 9.05 -8.58 -10.71
CA GLY A 53 8.44 -8.38 -9.41
C GLY A 53 8.47 -9.63 -8.54
N ILE A 54 8.15 -9.47 -7.25
CA ILE A 54 8.17 -10.55 -6.25
C ILE A 54 6.86 -10.54 -5.47
N TYR A 55 6.26 -11.72 -5.30
CA TYR A 55 5.23 -11.89 -4.28
C TYR A 55 5.88 -11.96 -2.91
N SER A 56 5.87 -10.84 -2.19
CA SER A 56 6.21 -10.86 -0.76
C SER A 56 5.13 -11.61 0.03
N GLY A 57 5.47 -12.17 1.20
CA GLY A 57 4.46 -12.75 2.10
C GLY A 57 3.33 -11.78 2.45
N LYS A 58 3.60 -10.48 2.41
CA LYS A 58 2.65 -9.41 2.76
C LYS A 58 1.46 -9.35 1.80
N ILE A 59 1.65 -9.62 0.51
CA ILE A 59 0.54 -9.53 -0.46
C ILE A 59 -0.55 -10.56 -0.14
N PHE A 60 -0.16 -11.74 0.36
CA PHE A 60 -1.10 -12.79 0.74
C PHE A 60 -1.83 -12.45 2.05
N GLU A 61 -1.17 -11.77 3.00
CA GLU A 61 -1.86 -11.20 4.18
C GLU A 61 -2.90 -10.16 3.76
N TYR A 62 -2.59 -9.31 2.78
CA TYR A 62 -3.51 -8.29 2.28
C TYR A 62 -4.73 -8.90 1.57
N LEU A 63 -4.53 -9.95 0.76
CA LEU A 63 -5.64 -10.70 0.17
C LEU A 63 -6.56 -11.28 1.26
N ALA A 64 -6.00 -11.83 2.33
CA ALA A 64 -6.76 -12.37 3.46
C ALA A 64 -7.46 -11.29 4.31
N ALA A 65 -7.03 -10.03 4.22
CA ALA A 65 -7.67 -8.90 4.88
C ALA A 65 -8.96 -8.45 4.18
N LEU A 66 -9.18 -8.87 2.92
CA LEU A 66 -10.36 -8.54 2.11
C LEU A 66 -10.61 -7.03 1.99
N ARG A 67 -9.52 -6.27 1.83
CA ARG A 67 -9.54 -4.83 1.57
C ARG A 67 -8.92 -4.54 0.21
N PRO A 68 -9.46 -3.55 -0.55
CA PRO A 68 -8.85 -3.11 -1.80
C PRO A 68 -7.37 -2.80 -1.63
N ILE A 69 -6.54 -3.34 -2.52
CA ILE A 69 -5.09 -3.13 -2.52
C ILE A 69 -4.75 -2.08 -3.56
N LEU A 70 -4.13 -0.97 -3.14
CA LEU A 70 -3.53 0.02 -4.03
C LEU A 70 -2.03 -0.27 -4.16
N ALA A 71 -1.63 -0.82 -5.30
CA ALA A 71 -0.22 -1.02 -5.61
C ALA A 71 0.34 0.19 -6.37
N THR A 72 1.60 0.56 -6.13
CA THR A 72 2.25 1.65 -6.88
C THR A 72 3.63 1.25 -7.40
N GLY A 73 3.94 1.68 -8.61
CA GLY A 73 5.24 1.49 -9.25
C GLY A 73 5.15 1.87 -10.72
N ASP A 74 6.24 2.41 -11.28
CA ASP A 74 6.28 3.01 -12.62
C ASP A 74 6.21 2.00 -13.79
N HIS A 75 6.29 0.70 -13.49
CA HIS A 75 6.18 -0.39 -14.47
C HIS A 75 5.26 -1.52 -13.97
N PRO A 76 4.62 -2.29 -14.88
CA PRO A 76 3.85 -3.46 -14.51
C PRO A 76 4.75 -4.59 -13.97
N ASP A 77 4.26 -5.34 -12.98
CA ASP A 77 4.96 -6.51 -12.45
C ASP A 77 3.97 -7.65 -12.13
N VAL A 78 4.43 -8.73 -11.50
CA VAL A 78 3.57 -9.86 -11.09
C VAL A 78 2.38 -9.45 -10.20
N VAL A 79 2.51 -8.37 -9.41
CA VAL A 79 1.43 -7.87 -8.54
C VAL A 79 0.29 -7.29 -9.39
N ASP A 80 0.58 -6.61 -10.50
CA ASP A 80 -0.47 -6.13 -11.43
C ASP A 80 -1.34 -7.30 -11.93
N GLY A 81 -0.69 -8.40 -12.32
CA GLY A 81 -1.37 -9.62 -12.78
C GLY A 81 -2.26 -10.21 -11.69
N LEU A 82 -1.71 -10.39 -10.49
CA LEU A 82 -2.46 -10.91 -9.33
C LEU A 82 -3.69 -10.06 -9.00
N LEU A 83 -3.55 -8.73 -8.97
CA LEU A 83 -4.67 -7.82 -8.68
C LEU A 83 -5.74 -7.88 -9.77
N SER A 84 -5.33 -7.98 -11.04
CA SER A 84 -6.25 -8.12 -12.16
C SER A 84 -7.01 -9.46 -12.15
N GLU A 85 -6.33 -10.56 -11.81
CA GLU A 85 -6.94 -11.90 -11.78
C GLU A 85 -7.92 -12.07 -10.62
N THR A 86 -7.59 -11.49 -9.46
CA THR A 86 -8.37 -11.64 -8.24
C THR A 86 -9.46 -10.58 -8.08
N GLY A 87 -9.34 -9.45 -8.78
CA GLY A 87 -10.17 -8.26 -8.54
C GLY A 87 -9.95 -7.62 -7.17
N ALA A 88 -8.83 -7.94 -6.50
CA ALA A 88 -8.57 -7.51 -5.12
C ALA A 88 -8.04 -6.07 -4.99
N GLY A 89 -7.87 -5.33 -6.10
CA GLY A 89 -7.30 -3.99 -6.07
C GLY A 89 -6.89 -3.46 -7.43
N SER A 90 -6.03 -2.45 -7.44
CA SER A 90 -5.53 -1.81 -8.67
C SER A 90 -4.10 -1.30 -8.50
N ALA A 91 -3.35 -1.28 -9.61
CA ALA A 91 -2.01 -0.73 -9.66
C ALA A 91 -2.02 0.66 -10.32
N ALA A 92 -1.35 1.63 -9.69
CA ALA A 92 -1.12 2.97 -10.20
C ALA A 92 0.35 3.16 -10.60
N ARG A 93 0.59 3.84 -11.73
CA ARG A 93 1.95 4.06 -12.26
C ARG A 93 2.43 5.49 -12.12
N THR A 94 1.51 6.42 -11.89
CA THR A 94 1.82 7.83 -11.63
C THR A 94 1.16 8.32 -10.35
N VAL A 95 1.58 9.50 -9.89
CA VAL A 95 0.97 10.17 -8.74
C VAL A 95 -0.49 10.51 -9.03
N GLU A 96 -0.79 10.97 -10.24
CA GLU A 96 -2.14 11.33 -10.68
C GLU A 96 -3.06 10.10 -10.70
N GLU A 97 -2.56 8.97 -11.19
CA GLU A 97 -3.30 7.71 -11.14
C GLU A 97 -3.52 7.24 -9.71
N THR A 98 -2.50 7.38 -8.85
CA THR A 98 -2.58 7.03 -7.43
C THR A 98 -3.67 7.85 -6.74
N GLN A 99 -3.70 9.17 -6.97
CA GLN A 99 -4.72 10.06 -6.41
C GLN A 99 -6.13 9.70 -6.89
N ARG A 100 -6.28 9.44 -8.20
CA ARG A 100 -7.57 9.04 -8.78
C ARG A 100 -8.08 7.74 -8.17
N LEU A 101 -7.27 6.69 -8.18
CA LEU A 101 -7.64 5.37 -7.66
C LEU A 101 -7.90 5.41 -6.15
N LEU A 102 -7.09 6.15 -5.39
CA LEU A 102 -7.30 6.34 -3.96
C LEU A 102 -8.67 6.97 -3.67
N LEU A 103 -9.05 8.01 -4.42
CA LEU A 103 -10.35 8.67 -4.28
C LEU A 103 -11.51 7.78 -4.71
N GLU A 104 -11.35 6.99 -5.78
CA GLU A 104 -12.35 6.02 -6.24
C GLU A 104 -12.60 4.96 -5.16
N MET A 105 -11.55 4.30 -4.68
CA MET A 105 -11.64 3.28 -3.61
C MET A 105 -12.22 3.84 -2.31
N TYR A 106 -11.87 5.08 -1.94
CA TYR A 106 -12.42 5.73 -0.76
C TYR A 106 -13.93 5.97 -0.87
N ARG A 107 -14.42 6.32 -2.06
CA ARG A 107 -15.83 6.62 -2.31
C ARG A 107 -16.73 5.39 -2.39
N GLU A 108 -16.19 4.21 -2.69
CA GLU A 108 -16.96 2.97 -2.73
C GLU A 108 -17.60 2.60 -1.37
N TYR A 109 -17.06 3.14 -0.27
CA TYR A 109 -17.49 2.85 1.09
C TYR A 109 -17.94 4.10 1.88
N GLN A 110 -18.24 5.21 1.20
CA GLN A 110 -18.95 6.36 1.77
C GLN A 110 -20.47 6.16 1.68
#